data_AF-A0ABF7Q4G2-F1
#
_entry.id   AF-A0ABF7Q4G2-F1
#
_cell.length_a   1.000
_cell.length_b   1.000
_cell.length_c   1.000
_cell.angle_alpha   90.00
_cell.angle_beta   90.00
_cell.angle_gamma   90.00
#
_symmetry.space_group_name_H-M   'P 1'
#
loop_
_entity.id
_entity.type
_entity.pdbx_description
1 polymer ?
#
loop_
_entity_poly.entity_id
_entity_poly.type
_entity_poly.pdbx_seq_one_letter_code
_entity_poly.pdbx_strand_id
1 'polypeptide(L)'
;MTDRRDELEALLKHERLEKVQNYTTRGRRFQLLPDTDLVDYWVLTMNHWADGSSEFTSQDIDDCQSELMLRRIDPPFDRVTKIWERVAQRAELHLSLIDQDLAGRAAVEALLEHQLEQLRLQTERPKH
;
A
#
# COMPACT_ATOMS: atom_id res chain seq x y z
N MET A 1 11.93 4.12 27.16
CA MET A 1 11.13 3.60 26.04
C MET A 1 10.98 4.66 24.95
N THR A 2 12.09 5.32 24.57
CA THR A 2 12.10 6.46 23.61
C THR A 2 12.80 6.07 22.31
N ASP A 3 13.73 5.10 22.36
CA ASP A 3 14.53 4.60 21.23
C ASP A 3 13.73 4.33 19.95
N ARG A 4 12.70 3.49 20.02
CA ARG A 4 12.02 3.01 18.81
C ARG A 4 11.30 4.11 18.03
N ARG A 5 10.79 5.14 18.73
CA ARG A 5 10.12 6.27 18.08
C ARG A 5 11.15 7.17 17.41
N ASP A 6 12.26 7.43 18.10
CA ASP A 6 13.33 8.29 17.60
C ASP A 6 14.07 7.62 16.43
N GLU A 7 14.29 6.31 16.49
CA GLU A 7 14.82 5.48 15.39
C GLU A 7 13.90 5.52 14.16
N LEU A 8 12.58 5.34 14.36
CA LEU A 8 11.61 5.39 13.26
C LEU A 8 11.56 6.79 12.63
N GLU A 9 11.61 7.84 13.45
CA GLU A 9 11.67 9.22 12.95
C GLU A 9 12.95 9.49 12.17
N ALA A 10 14.10 8.98 12.63
CA ALA A 10 15.37 9.09 11.92
C ALA A 10 15.34 8.36 10.57
N LEU A 11 14.77 7.15 10.53
CA LEU A 11 14.60 6.37 9.29
C LEU A 11 13.70 7.11 8.29
N LEU A 12 12.55 7.63 8.73
CA LEU A 12 11.64 8.39 7.88
C LEU A 12 12.29 9.68 7.36
N LYS A 13 13.06 10.38 8.19
CA LYS A 13 13.82 11.56 7.77
C LYS A 13 14.87 11.20 6.72
N HIS A 14 15.59 10.09 6.92
CA HIS A 14 16.60 9.62 5.99
C HIS A 14 15.99 9.27 4.62
N GLU A 15 14.94 8.45 4.60
CA GLU A 15 14.23 8.09 3.36
C GLU A 15 13.72 9.34 2.62
N ARG A 16 13.18 10.31 3.36
CA ARG A 16 12.70 11.57 2.79
C ARG A 16 13.83 12.37 2.13
N LEU A 17 15.01 12.41 2.74
CA LEU A 17 16.18 13.08 2.16
C LEU A 17 16.68 12.35 0.91
N GLU A 18 16.72 11.03 0.92
CA GLU A 18 17.09 10.23 -0.26
C GLU A 18 16.13 10.48 -1.44
N LYS A 19 14.81 10.54 -1.18
CA LYS A 19 13.80 10.85 -2.20
C LYS A 19 14.04 12.22 -2.85
N VAL A 20 14.28 13.25 -2.03
CA VAL A 20 14.59 14.60 -2.53
C VAL A 20 15.89 14.61 -3.35
N GLN A 21 16.92 13.90 -2.90
CA GLN A 21 18.19 13.80 -3.61
C GLN A 21 18.03 13.08 -4.95
N ASN A 22 17.32 11.96 -4.98
CA ASN A 22 17.03 11.18 -6.18
C ASN A 22 16.23 12.00 -7.19
N TYR A 23 15.18 12.70 -6.75
CA TYR A 23 14.39 13.60 -7.57
C TYR A 23 15.22 14.76 -8.15
N THR A 24 16.09 15.36 -7.33
CA THR A 24 16.97 16.46 -7.78
C THR A 24 17.98 15.97 -8.82
N THR A 25 18.57 14.78 -8.61
CA THR A 25 19.51 14.16 -9.54
C THR A 25 18.87 13.87 -10.91
N ARG A 26 17.57 13.53 -10.93
CA ARG A 26 16.81 13.31 -12.17
C ARG A 26 16.39 14.60 -12.88
N GLY A 27 16.63 15.78 -12.32
CA GLY A 27 16.42 17.07 -12.99
C GLY A 27 15.11 17.79 -12.67
N ARG A 28 14.54 17.58 -11.47
CA ARG A 28 13.38 18.33 -10.93
C ARG A 28 12.26 18.59 -11.94
N ARG A 29 11.60 17.53 -12.38
CA ARG A 29 10.50 17.56 -13.37
C ARG A 29 9.44 18.64 -13.11
N PHE A 30 9.09 18.90 -11.84
CA PHE A 30 8.04 19.85 -11.47
C PHE A 30 8.55 21.28 -11.22
N GLN A 31 9.85 21.57 -11.39
CA GLN A 31 10.44 22.88 -11.09
C GLN A 31 9.73 24.06 -11.78
N LEU A 32 9.20 23.85 -12.99
CA LEU A 32 8.54 24.90 -13.77
C LEU A 32 7.03 24.99 -13.50
N LEU A 33 6.45 24.03 -12.78
CA LEU A 33 5.04 24.12 -12.40
C LEU A 33 4.83 25.25 -11.39
N PRO A 34 3.78 26.08 -11.51
CA PRO A 34 3.34 26.98 -10.45
C PRO A 34 3.00 26.24 -9.16
N ASP A 35 3.13 26.92 -8.02
CA ASP A 35 2.81 26.32 -6.72
C ASP A 35 1.36 25.84 -6.62
N THR A 36 0.41 26.58 -7.22
CA THR A 36 -1.01 26.19 -7.28
C THR A 36 -1.18 24.85 -8.00
N ASP A 37 -0.56 24.72 -9.16
CA ASP A 37 -0.70 23.54 -10.02
C ASP A 37 0.01 22.34 -9.38
N LEU A 38 1.12 22.57 -8.68
CA LEU A 38 1.83 21.53 -7.93
C LEU A 38 0.99 21.01 -6.77
N VAL A 39 0.32 21.91 -6.03
CA VAL A 39 -0.59 21.57 -4.94
C VAL A 39 -1.79 20.78 -5.45
N ASP A 40 -2.39 21.21 -6.56
CA ASP A 40 -3.53 20.52 -7.16
C ASP A 40 -3.13 19.14 -7.73
N TYR A 41 -1.95 19.05 -8.35
CA TYR A 41 -1.39 17.77 -8.80
C TYR A 41 -1.15 16.82 -7.62
N TRP A 42 -0.64 17.32 -6.49
CA TRP A 42 -0.47 16.52 -5.29
C TRP A 42 -1.81 15.97 -4.77
N VAL A 43 -2.84 16.82 -4.68
CA VAL A 43 -4.19 16.40 -4.24
C VAL A 43 -4.74 15.32 -5.16
N LEU A 44 -4.61 15.50 -6.48
CA LEU A 44 -5.05 14.52 -7.47
C LEU A 44 -4.32 13.18 -7.27
N THR A 45 -2.99 13.21 -7.28
CA THR A 45 -2.14 12.01 -7.15
C THR A 45 -2.45 11.24 -5.86
N MET A 46 -2.62 11.94 -4.74
CA MET A 46 -2.94 11.32 -3.45
C MET A 46 -4.34 10.69 -3.40
N ASN A 47 -5.35 11.29 -4.05
CA ASN A 47 -6.67 10.67 -4.18
C ASN A 47 -6.61 9.39 -5.01
N HIS A 48 -5.93 9.43 -6.17
CA HIS A 48 -5.79 8.24 -7.03
C HIS A 48 -5.01 7.13 -6.32
N TRP A 49 -3.95 7.48 -5.58
CA TRP A 49 -3.22 6.54 -4.75
C TRP A 49 -4.09 5.89 -3.67
N ALA A 50 -4.94 6.68 -3.00
CA ALA A 50 -5.86 6.18 -1.98
C ALA A 50 -6.89 5.21 -2.56
N ASP A 51 -7.38 5.51 -3.77
CA ASP A 51 -8.33 4.68 -4.51
C ASP A 51 -7.67 3.41 -5.08
N GLY A 52 -6.33 3.31 -5.06
CA GLY A 52 -5.58 2.18 -5.62
C GLY A 52 -5.47 2.21 -7.13
N SER A 53 -5.65 3.38 -7.74
CA SER A 53 -5.45 3.57 -9.18
C SER A 53 -3.97 3.43 -9.54
N SER A 54 -3.70 2.82 -10.69
CA SER A 54 -2.37 2.71 -11.30
C SER A 54 -2.04 3.87 -12.25
N GLU A 55 -2.90 4.90 -12.30
CA GLU A 55 -2.72 6.06 -13.18
C GLU A 55 -1.48 6.88 -12.83
N PHE A 56 -1.09 6.89 -11.56
CA PHE A 56 0.12 7.52 -11.07
C PHE A 56 1.07 6.46 -10.52
N THR A 57 2.36 6.61 -10.85
CA THR A 57 3.38 5.73 -10.31
C THR A 57 3.81 6.19 -8.91
N SER A 58 4.42 5.29 -8.13
CA SER A 58 5.05 5.68 -6.86
C SER A 58 6.06 6.82 -7.04
N GLN A 59 6.73 6.87 -8.19
CA GLN A 59 7.68 7.92 -8.50
C GLN A 59 7.00 9.28 -8.72
N ASP A 60 5.80 9.34 -9.31
CA ASP A 60 5.07 10.59 -9.48
C ASP A 60 4.72 11.21 -8.12
N ILE A 61 4.33 10.38 -7.14
CA ILE A 61 4.08 10.78 -5.75
C ILE A 61 5.36 11.29 -5.10
N ASP A 62 6.45 10.52 -5.18
CA ASP A 62 7.73 10.86 -4.56
C ASP A 62 8.33 12.16 -5.15
N ASP A 63 8.26 12.34 -6.48
CA ASP A 63 8.75 13.52 -7.18
C ASP A 63 7.92 14.77 -6.79
N CYS A 64 6.60 14.64 -6.75
CA CYS A 64 5.70 15.73 -6.36
C CYS A 64 5.93 16.15 -4.89
N GLN A 65 6.00 15.17 -3.98
CA GLN A 65 6.22 15.44 -2.56
C GLN A 65 7.62 16.00 -2.27
N SER A 66 8.62 15.59 -3.05
CA SER A 66 9.97 16.16 -3.00
C SER A 66 9.99 17.62 -3.46
N GLU A 67 9.27 17.97 -4.53
CA GLU A 67 9.18 19.35 -5.00
C GLU A 67 8.46 20.26 -3.98
N LEU A 68 7.35 19.82 -3.38
CA LEU A 68 6.67 20.55 -2.31
C LEU A 68 7.62 20.85 -1.14
N MET A 69 8.41 19.85 -0.74
CA MET A 69 9.40 20.00 0.34
C MET A 69 10.51 20.99 -0.03
N LEU A 70 11.04 20.92 -1.25
CA LEU A 70 12.06 21.87 -1.73
C LEU A 70 11.55 23.32 -1.73
N ARG A 71 10.26 23.51 -2.03
CA ARG A 71 9.59 24.83 -2.00
C ARG A 71 9.08 25.24 -0.63
N ARG A 72 9.18 24.37 0.39
CA ARG A 72 8.65 24.57 1.74
C ARG A 72 7.13 24.84 1.73
N ILE A 73 6.42 24.14 0.85
CA ILE A 73 4.97 24.16 0.78
C ILE A 73 4.47 22.99 1.61
N ASP A 74 3.62 23.27 2.59
CA ASP A 74 2.99 22.22 3.38
C ASP A 74 1.96 21.46 2.52
N PRO A 75 1.96 20.11 2.55
CA PRO A 75 0.96 19.35 1.82
C PRO A 75 -0.46 19.68 2.32
N PRO A 76 -1.43 19.90 1.40
CA PRO A 76 -2.80 20.28 1.75
C PRO A 76 -3.61 19.08 2.25
N PHE A 77 -3.26 18.55 3.43
CA PHE A 77 -3.93 17.38 4.02
C PHE A 77 -5.44 17.59 4.25
N ASP A 78 -5.87 18.84 4.41
CA ASP A 78 -7.26 19.25 4.53
C ASP A 78 -8.09 18.98 3.26
N ARG A 79 -7.45 18.99 2.09
CA ARG A 79 -8.12 18.73 0.80
C ARG A 79 -8.29 17.23 0.51
N VAL A 80 -7.70 16.38 1.34
CA VAL A 80 -7.65 14.92 1.16
C VAL A 80 -8.20 14.15 2.37
N THR A 81 -9.13 14.75 3.10
CA THR A 81 -9.69 14.28 4.38
C THR A 81 -10.21 12.84 4.38
N LYS A 82 -10.61 12.30 3.23
CA LYS A 82 -11.14 10.93 3.11
C LYS A 82 -10.12 9.88 2.72
N ILE A 83 -8.84 10.24 2.53
CA ILE A 83 -7.79 9.28 2.13
C ILE A 83 -7.69 8.13 3.12
N TRP A 84 -7.69 8.42 4.43
CA TRP A 84 -7.55 7.39 5.46
C TRP A 84 -8.70 6.39 5.44
N GLU A 85 -9.94 6.87 5.24
CA GLU A 85 -11.12 6.00 5.13
C GLU A 85 -11.01 5.08 3.90
N ARG A 86 -10.58 5.61 2.75
CA ARG A 86 -10.46 4.82 1.52
C ARG A 86 -9.33 3.80 1.60
N VAL A 87 -8.18 4.19 2.16
CA VAL A 87 -7.06 3.27 2.40
C VAL A 87 -7.46 2.16 3.37
N ALA A 88 -8.18 2.50 4.45
CA ALA A 88 -8.70 1.52 5.40
C ALA A 88 -9.68 0.53 4.74
N GLN A 89 -10.66 1.04 3.97
CA GLN A 89 -11.61 0.21 3.22
C GLN A 89 -10.90 -0.72 2.23
N ARG A 90 -9.88 -0.22 1.52
CA ARG A 90 -9.07 -1.03 0.61
C ARG A 90 -8.29 -2.12 1.34
N ALA A 91 -7.68 -1.79 2.47
CA ALA A 91 -6.94 -2.75 3.28
C ALA A 91 -7.88 -3.84 3.81
N GLU A 92 -9.08 -3.47 4.27
CA GLU A 92 -10.11 -4.42 4.73
C GLU A 92 -10.59 -5.35 3.62
N LEU A 93 -10.83 -4.82 2.41
CA LEU A 93 -11.15 -5.62 1.23
C LEU A 93 -10.03 -6.61 0.92
N HIS A 94 -8.78 -6.16 0.93
CA HIS A 94 -7.62 -7.01 0.63
C HIS A 94 -7.43 -8.12 1.68
N LEU A 95 -7.60 -7.81 2.96
CA LEU A 95 -7.57 -8.79 4.04
C LEU A 95 -8.72 -9.80 3.93
N SER A 96 -9.92 -9.34 3.58
CA SER A 96 -11.07 -10.22 3.37
C SER A 96 -10.85 -11.19 2.21
N LEU A 97 -10.19 -10.76 1.13
CA LEU A 97 -9.84 -11.63 0.00
C LEU A 97 -8.80 -12.69 0.40
N ILE A 98 -7.80 -12.32 1.21
CA ILE A 98 -6.81 -13.27 1.74
C ILE A 98 -7.50 -14.30 2.65
N ASP A 99 -8.39 -13.86 3.52
CA ASP A 99 -9.12 -14.75 4.44
C ASP A 99 -10.03 -15.72 3.67
N GLN A 100 -10.69 -15.25 2.61
CA GLN A 100 -11.46 -16.10 1.71
C GLN A 100 -10.59 -17.13 0.97
N ASP A 101 -9.41 -16.75 0.50
CA ASP A 101 -8.46 -17.69 -0.15
C ASP A 101 -7.93 -18.72 0.86
N LEU A 102 -7.61 -18.31 2.09
CA LEU A 102 -7.17 -19.20 3.16
C LEU A 102 -8.29 -20.18 3.56
N ALA A 103 -9.51 -19.69 3.75
CA ALA A 103 -10.68 -20.51 4.09
C ALA A 103 -11.03 -21.47 2.94
N GLY A 104 -10.96 -21.01 1.70
CA GLY A 104 -11.16 -21.85 0.51
C GLY A 104 -10.13 -22.98 0.43
N ARG A 105 -8.85 -22.68 0.65
CA ARG A 105 -7.77 -23.68 0.69
C ARG A 105 -7.97 -24.69 1.81
N ALA A 106 -8.27 -24.24 3.02
CA ALA A 106 -8.52 -25.10 4.18
C ALA A 106 -9.73 -26.02 3.97
N ALA A 107 -10.80 -25.52 3.33
CA ALA A 107 -11.98 -26.33 3.02
C ALA A 107 -11.68 -27.44 1.99
N VAL A 108 -10.86 -27.14 0.97
CA VAL A 108 -10.43 -28.14 -0.03
C VAL A 108 -9.53 -29.20 0.61
N GLU A 109 -8.61 -28.80 1.49
CA GLU A 109 -7.72 -29.70 2.21
C GLU A 109 -8.50 -30.65 3.14
N ALA A 110 -9.45 -30.12 3.93
CA ALA A 110 -10.30 -30.93 4.79
C ALA A 110 -11.17 -31.94 4.01
N LEU A 111 -11.67 -31.55 2.83
CA LEU A 111 -12.43 -32.45 1.96
C LEU A 111 -11.57 -33.60 1.43
N LEU A 112 -10.33 -33.31 1.02
CA LEU A 112 -9.37 -34.31 0.54
C LEU A 112 -8.97 -35.28 1.65
N GLU A 113 -8.70 -34.77 2.86
CA GLU A 113 -8.42 -35.62 4.03
C GLU A 113 -9.59 -36.55 4.34
N HIS A 114 -10.82 -36.02 4.32
CA HIS A 114 -12.02 -36.83 4.53
C HIS A 114 -12.18 -37.92 3.46
N GLN A 115 -11.94 -37.60 2.18
CA GLN A 115 -12.00 -38.57 1.09
C GLN A 115 -10.92 -39.66 1.20
N LEU A 116 -9.69 -39.30 1.59
CA LEU A 116 -8.61 -40.25 1.82
C LEU A 116 -8.92 -41.21 2.98
N GLU A 117 -9.52 -40.70 4.05
CA GLU A 117 -9.93 -41.51 5.19
C GLU A 117 -11.05 -42.48 4.82
N GLN A 118 -12.03 -42.04 4.03
CA GLN A 118 -13.08 -42.91 3.52
C GLN A 118 -12.53 -44.02 2.60
N LEU A 119 -11.54 -43.70 1.76
CA LEU A 119 -10.89 -44.70 0.90
C LEU A 119 -10.09 -45.73 1.69
N ARG A 120 -9.41 -45.31 2.78
CA ARG A 120 -8.72 -46.21 3.71
C ARG A 120 -9.69 -47.17 4.39
N LEU A 121 -10.79 -46.66 4.94
CA LEU A 121 -11.82 -47.48 5.59
C LEU A 121 -12.51 -48.46 4.62
N GLN A 122 -12.61 -48.11 3.33
CA GLN A 122 -13.11 -49.01 2.28
C GLN A 122 -12.12 -50.09 1.88
N THR A 123 -10.81 -49.81 1.94
CA THR A 123 -9.75 -50.80 1.63
C THR A 123 -9.44 -51.73 2.81
N GLU A 124 -9.77 -51.34 4.04
CA GLU A 124 -9.62 -52.17 5.24
C GLU A 124 -10.84 -53.06 5.56
N ARG A 125 -11.96 -52.92 4.84
CA ARG A 125 -13.10 -53.84 5.01
C ARG A 125 -12.70 -55.24 4.50
N PRO A 126 -12.62 -56.27 5.37
CA PRO A 126 -12.30 -57.63 4.91
C PRO A 126 -13.43 -58.11 4.01
N LYS A 127 -13.07 -58.64 2.83
CA LYS A 127 -14.01 -59.39 1.99
C LYS A 127 -14.46 -60.59 2.82
N HIS A 128 -15.73 -60.59 3.22
CA HIS A 128 -16.43 -61.77 3.74
C HIS A 128 -16.41 -62.92 2.73
#